data_AF-A0A933U2V5-F1
#
_entry.id   AF-A0A933U2V5-F1
#
_cell.length_a   1.000
_cell.length_b   1.000
_cell.length_c   1.000
_cell.angle_alpha   90.00
_cell.angle_beta   90.00
_cell.angle_gamma   90.00
#
_symmetry.space_group_name_H-M   'P 1'
#
loop_
_entity.id
_entity.type
_entity.pdbx_description
1 polymer ?
#
loop_
_entity_poly.entity_id
_entity_poly.type
_entity_poly.pdbx_seq_one_letter_code
_entity_poly.pdbx_strand_id
1 'polypeptide(L)'
;MTSTFRRLRVVLFAFACTTVLGASAEAQTFLDGIVVDQFGAPAPFVNLDIKNIGGGGGTPNVANDGTDATGHFHMTILTTATGTYEVSFIPPQPPASTAQVTVVSSVTVPGNTTVNLGTVQLTAGFSISGHVQNSVGGAVAGLNFDVIDSGGSNVTLVYDQSDAFGNFSFASPGGPITLRFITTPVVGQTLASIEMPLDLTNDTNLGTVTLQQGYSVSTIVRNPSNIGINNVDLDVIDVATGVKLFTPNDNTNATGLVTVVVPAGNYFFDYFPPVATHLAPARFPATIAANSSNGIVICPLGYFLSGTVRNPANAPVLNANIDLRDSATNADIPLANDATNAAGTYAVLVPAGTFNVKFRPGPNTQFSEDIAYNTVIAADTVVNGTLHGGYLPSCFGDGTTATPCPCSNFGAPGRGCANSANPSGALLTADGAVVVNPNTGVETLVLHVSGTPNILSTAAIFLQGDAYNAAGSTFGDGVLCLSGALIRIGSKPLPGGIAQFPDVGNLAISQRGAVVPGSGTLRWYATYYRNSAAAFCPPSTFNATNTLQVTW
;
A
#
# COMPACT_ATOMS: atom_id res chain seq x y z
N MET A 1 34.13 -71.58 89.22
CA MET A 1 33.41 -71.42 87.93
C MET A 1 33.20 -69.92 87.75
N THR A 2 34.08 -69.26 86.95
CA THR A 2 33.75 -68.54 85.69
C THR A 2 32.88 -67.29 85.91
N SER A 3 33.15 -66.06 85.44
CA SER A 3 34.02 -65.46 84.41
C SER A 3 34.18 -63.95 84.73
N THR A 4 35.38 -63.36 84.68
CA THR A 4 36.01 -62.57 83.58
C THR A 4 35.52 -61.11 83.39
N PHE A 5 36.47 -60.18 83.60
CA PHE A 5 36.62 -58.74 83.25
C PHE A 5 35.93 -58.27 81.93
N ARG A 6 35.65 -56.98 81.61
CA ARG A 6 36.41 -55.72 81.82
C ARG A 6 35.58 -54.50 81.36
N ARG A 7 35.98 -53.33 81.86
CA ARG A 7 35.52 -51.94 81.64
C ARG A 7 35.20 -51.52 80.20
N LEU A 8 34.08 -50.81 80.03
CA LEU A 8 33.75 -50.02 78.84
C LEU A 8 34.46 -48.66 78.91
N ARG A 9 35.37 -48.38 77.96
CA ARG A 9 36.06 -47.09 77.81
C ARG A 9 35.32 -46.26 76.75
N VAL A 10 35.05 -45.00 77.11
CA VAL A 10 34.63 -43.91 76.21
C VAL A 10 35.67 -43.74 75.10
N VAL A 11 35.23 -43.81 73.85
CA VAL A 11 36.05 -43.47 72.67
C VAL A 11 35.60 -42.11 72.17
N LEU A 12 36.50 -41.14 72.35
CA LEU A 12 36.44 -39.80 71.79
C LEU A 12 36.81 -39.92 70.30
N PHE A 13 35.85 -39.71 69.39
CA PHE A 13 36.15 -39.59 67.96
C PHE A 13 36.45 -38.13 67.63
N ALA A 14 37.70 -37.87 67.29
CA ALA A 14 38.14 -36.61 66.70
C ALA A 14 37.54 -36.47 65.30
N PHE A 15 36.62 -35.52 65.13
CA PHE A 15 36.19 -35.08 63.80
C PHE A 15 37.28 -34.19 63.23
N ALA A 16 38.02 -34.72 62.24
CA ALA A 16 38.91 -33.92 61.43
C ALA A 16 38.07 -32.90 60.64
N CYS A 17 38.26 -31.61 60.94
CA CYS A 17 37.77 -30.52 60.13
C CYS A 17 38.64 -30.44 58.87
N THR A 18 38.26 -31.16 57.82
CA THR A 18 38.76 -30.92 56.47
C THR A 18 37.96 -29.77 55.87
N THR A 19 38.59 -28.60 55.80
CA THR A 19 38.13 -27.49 54.98
C THR A 19 38.08 -27.94 53.52
N VAL A 20 36.90 -28.25 53.00
CA VAL A 20 36.65 -28.34 51.56
C VAL A 20 36.53 -26.90 51.04
N LEU A 21 37.67 -26.22 50.90
CA LEU A 21 37.78 -25.07 50.00
C LEU A 21 38.15 -25.63 48.64
N GLY A 22 37.12 -26.02 47.91
CA GLY A 22 37.21 -26.60 46.58
C GLY A 22 35.89 -26.48 45.86
N ALA A 23 35.29 -25.29 45.89
CA ALA A 23 34.39 -24.92 44.81
C ALA A 23 35.30 -24.75 43.58
N SER A 24 35.35 -25.77 42.72
CA SER A 24 35.76 -25.53 41.34
C SER A 24 34.77 -24.51 40.80
N ALA A 25 35.20 -23.25 40.68
CA ALA A 25 34.46 -22.27 39.90
C ALA A 25 34.37 -22.87 38.49
N GLU A 26 33.18 -23.34 38.11
CA GLU A 26 32.94 -23.64 36.70
C GLU A 26 33.30 -22.37 35.94
N ALA A 27 34.18 -22.49 34.96
CA ALA A 27 34.59 -21.33 34.19
C ALA A 27 33.33 -20.79 33.49
N GLN A 28 32.93 -19.57 33.86
CA GLN A 28 31.73 -18.92 33.37
C GLN A 28 32.11 -17.90 32.30
N THR A 29 31.17 -17.65 31.39
CA THR A 29 31.32 -16.64 30.35
C THR A 29 30.43 -15.45 30.69
N PHE A 30 30.96 -14.25 30.57
CA PHE A 30 30.23 -13.01 30.86
C PHE A 30 30.09 -12.14 29.61
N LEU A 31 28.96 -11.45 29.47
CA LEU A 31 28.80 -10.33 28.54
C LEU A 31 28.69 -9.03 29.34
N ASP A 32 29.57 -8.09 29.00
CA ASP A 32 29.67 -6.79 29.67
C ASP A 32 29.44 -5.64 28.71
N GLY A 33 28.92 -4.54 29.24
CA GLY A 33 28.83 -3.30 28.48
C GLY A 33 28.00 -2.25 29.20
N ILE A 34 27.64 -1.22 28.45
CA ILE A 34 26.68 -0.20 28.85
C ILE A 34 25.66 -0.01 27.74
N VAL A 35 24.39 0.08 28.10
CA VAL A 35 23.30 0.43 27.20
C VAL A 35 22.96 1.90 27.41
N VAL A 36 22.87 2.63 26.31
CA VAL A 36 22.47 4.05 26.29
C VAL A 36 21.28 4.25 25.37
N ASP A 37 20.49 5.28 25.63
CA ASP A 37 19.43 5.72 24.74
C ASP A 37 19.99 6.40 23.47
N GLN A 38 19.08 6.83 22.59
CA GLN A 38 19.43 7.51 21.34
C GLN A 38 20.24 8.82 21.50
N PHE A 39 20.25 9.39 22.71
CA PHE A 39 20.96 10.63 23.05
C PHE A 39 22.23 10.37 23.87
N GLY A 40 22.56 9.10 24.12
CA GLY A 40 23.73 8.69 24.90
C GLY A 40 23.52 8.71 26.42
N ALA A 41 22.29 8.89 26.91
CA ALA A 41 22.00 8.78 28.33
C ALA A 41 21.89 7.29 28.74
N PRO A 42 22.29 6.92 29.97
CA PRO A 42 22.18 5.53 30.42
C PRO A 42 20.75 4.97 30.36
N ALA A 43 20.59 3.75 29.85
CA ALA A 43 19.30 3.09 29.69
C ALA A 43 19.10 1.98 30.75
N PRO A 44 18.32 2.23 31.82
CA PRO A 44 18.14 1.27 32.90
C PRO A 44 17.08 0.21 32.60
N PHE A 45 17.19 -0.95 33.27
CA PHE A 45 16.20 -2.04 33.23
C PHE A 45 15.92 -2.62 31.83
N VAL A 46 16.88 -2.49 30.91
CA VAL A 46 16.85 -3.15 29.61
C VAL A 46 17.09 -4.64 29.84
N ASN A 47 16.20 -5.49 29.31
CA ASN A 47 16.34 -6.94 29.34
C ASN A 47 17.19 -7.42 28.15
N LEU A 48 18.07 -8.40 28.37
CA LEU A 48 19.01 -8.93 27.37
C LEU A 48 18.72 -10.39 27.09
N ASP A 49 18.21 -10.68 25.90
CA ASP A 49 18.01 -12.06 25.45
C ASP A 49 19.14 -12.47 24.51
N ILE A 50 19.58 -13.73 24.58
CA ILE A 50 20.66 -14.26 23.74
C ILE A 50 20.24 -15.53 23.00
N LYS A 51 20.64 -15.63 21.73
CA LYS A 51 20.36 -16.78 20.86
C LYS A 51 21.61 -17.25 20.14
N ASN A 52 21.89 -18.56 20.15
CA ASN A 52 23.01 -19.14 19.41
C ASN A 52 22.68 -19.26 17.92
N ILE A 53 23.51 -18.65 17.07
CA ILE A 53 23.35 -18.64 15.60
C ILE A 53 24.42 -19.48 14.88
N GLY A 54 25.38 -20.07 15.61
CA GLY A 54 26.54 -20.79 15.08
C GLY A 54 26.37 -22.29 14.83
N GLY A 55 25.15 -22.84 14.81
CA GLY A 55 24.91 -24.23 14.36
C GLY A 55 23.98 -25.10 15.21
N GLY A 56 23.38 -24.59 16.29
CA GLY A 56 22.44 -25.34 17.14
C GLY A 56 21.08 -24.68 17.42
N GLY A 57 20.92 -23.38 17.15
CA GLY A 57 19.63 -22.67 17.27
C GLY A 57 19.04 -22.55 18.68
N GLY A 58 19.80 -22.82 19.74
CA GLY A 58 19.33 -22.78 21.12
C GLY A 58 19.42 -21.40 21.80
N THR A 59 18.54 -21.16 22.77
CA THR A 59 18.61 -20.05 23.74
C THR A 59 19.34 -20.54 25.00
N PRO A 60 20.59 -20.10 25.25
CA PRO A 60 21.30 -20.42 26.49
C PRO A 60 20.53 -20.01 27.73
N ASN A 61 20.71 -20.74 28.82
CA ASN A 61 20.30 -20.23 30.13
C ASN A 61 21.23 -19.08 30.52
N VAL A 62 20.64 -17.96 30.92
CA VAL A 62 21.35 -16.76 31.35
C VAL A 62 20.97 -16.39 32.79
N ALA A 63 21.82 -15.58 33.42
CA ALA A 63 21.52 -14.92 34.68
C ALA A 63 22.02 -13.47 34.61
N ASN A 64 21.37 -12.57 35.35
CA ASN A 64 21.69 -11.13 35.39
C ASN A 64 21.65 -10.48 33.99
N ASP A 65 20.62 -10.83 33.23
CA ASP A 65 20.30 -10.36 31.89
C ASP A 65 19.64 -8.97 31.86
N GLY A 66 19.82 -8.15 32.90
CA GLY A 66 19.26 -6.80 32.99
C GLY A 66 20.33 -5.73 33.09
N THR A 67 20.04 -4.52 32.59
CA THR A 67 20.85 -3.34 32.93
C THR A 67 20.47 -2.77 34.29
N ASP A 68 21.47 -2.26 35.01
CA ASP A 68 21.27 -1.52 36.25
C ASP A 68 20.79 -0.07 36.01
N ALA A 69 20.62 0.69 37.09
CA ALA A 69 20.16 2.09 37.02
C ALA A 69 21.10 3.03 36.22
N THR A 70 22.34 2.60 35.98
CA THR A 70 23.36 3.31 35.21
C THR A 70 23.59 2.69 33.82
N GLY A 71 22.67 1.83 33.36
CA GLY A 71 22.72 1.21 32.04
C GLY A 71 23.77 0.12 31.88
N HIS A 72 24.53 -0.21 32.93
CA HIS A 72 25.54 -1.25 32.85
C HIS A 72 24.91 -2.63 32.97
N PHE A 73 25.42 -3.59 32.21
CA PHE A 73 25.05 -5.00 32.31
C PHE A 73 26.27 -5.88 32.51
N HIS A 74 26.07 -6.97 33.25
CA HIS A 74 27.05 -8.02 33.51
C HIS A 74 26.31 -9.36 33.47
N MET A 75 25.99 -9.81 32.26
CA MET A 75 25.17 -11.01 32.04
C MET A 75 26.05 -12.25 32.10
N THR A 76 25.61 -13.26 32.83
CA THR A 76 26.27 -14.57 32.90
C THR A 76 25.62 -15.55 31.94
N ILE A 77 26.40 -16.14 31.04
CA ILE A 77 25.96 -17.24 30.18
C ILE A 77 26.28 -18.55 30.92
N LEU A 78 25.23 -19.25 31.37
CA LEU A 78 25.36 -20.43 32.24
C LEU A 78 25.74 -21.71 31.47
N THR A 79 25.85 -21.65 30.15
CA THR A 79 26.30 -22.75 29.31
C THR A 79 27.74 -22.53 28.87
N THR A 80 28.60 -23.55 28.96
CA THR A 80 29.99 -23.54 28.48
C THR A 80 30.13 -23.55 26.95
N ALA A 81 29.05 -23.27 26.22
CA ALA A 81 29.01 -23.33 24.78
C ALA A 81 29.73 -22.12 24.16
N THR A 82 30.90 -22.37 23.57
CA THR A 82 31.54 -21.44 22.65
C THR A 82 30.71 -21.32 21.38
N GLY A 83 30.70 -20.14 20.75
CA GLY A 83 29.95 -19.97 19.52
C GLY A 83 29.69 -18.52 19.16
N THR A 84 28.89 -18.35 18.11
CA THR A 84 28.43 -17.05 17.64
C THR A 84 26.98 -16.85 18.07
N TYR A 85 26.71 -15.70 18.66
CA TYR A 85 25.42 -15.37 19.25
C TYR A 85 24.84 -14.09 18.67
N GLU A 86 23.54 -13.97 18.83
CA GLU A 86 22.77 -12.74 18.68
C GLU A 86 22.27 -12.30 20.05
N VAL A 87 22.46 -11.02 20.37
CA VAL A 87 22.04 -10.42 21.65
C VAL A 87 20.97 -9.37 21.35
N SER A 88 19.79 -9.56 21.91
CA SER A 88 18.65 -8.64 21.79
C SER A 88 18.53 -7.83 23.06
N PHE A 89 18.51 -6.50 22.92
CA PHE A 89 18.33 -5.54 23.99
C PHE A 89 16.89 -5.03 23.94
N ILE A 90 16.10 -5.41 24.93
CA ILE A 90 14.66 -5.18 25.04
C ILE A 90 14.43 -4.07 26.07
N PRO A 91 14.09 -2.84 25.64
CA PRO A 91 13.85 -1.73 26.55
C PRO A 91 12.57 -1.94 27.38
N PRO A 92 12.43 -1.26 28.52
CA PRO A 92 11.18 -1.28 29.30
C PRO A 92 9.96 -0.81 28.49
N GLN A 93 8.78 -1.33 28.82
CA GLN A 93 7.53 -0.95 28.16
C GLN A 93 7.24 0.56 28.30
N PRO A 94 6.71 1.24 27.26
CA PRO A 94 6.31 2.64 27.40
C PRO A 94 5.21 2.82 28.46
N PRO A 95 5.23 3.92 29.24
CA PRO A 95 6.00 5.15 29.01
C PRO A 95 7.42 5.14 29.61
N ALA A 96 7.89 4.02 30.19
CA ALA A 96 9.22 3.99 30.81
C ALA A 96 10.36 4.13 29.78
N SER A 97 10.16 3.62 28.55
CA SER A 97 11.03 3.86 27.40
C SER A 97 10.21 3.88 26.12
N THR A 98 10.66 4.63 25.12
CA THR A 98 10.12 4.60 23.75
C THR A 98 11.12 3.99 22.76
N ALA A 99 12.26 3.50 23.24
CA ALA A 99 13.26 2.89 22.41
C ALA A 99 12.79 1.54 21.84
N GLN A 100 13.26 1.21 20.64
CA GLN A 100 12.99 -0.05 19.98
C GLN A 100 13.97 -1.14 20.43
N VAL A 101 13.59 -2.39 20.20
CA VAL A 101 14.49 -3.54 20.38
C VAL A 101 15.71 -3.35 19.49
N THR A 102 16.89 -3.47 20.09
CA THR A 102 18.16 -3.34 19.38
C THR A 102 18.88 -4.69 19.39
N VAL A 103 19.32 -5.15 18.22
CA VAL A 103 19.93 -6.47 18.07
C VAL A 103 21.39 -6.32 17.66
N VAL A 104 22.28 -6.96 18.42
CA VAL A 104 23.70 -7.09 18.09
C VAL A 104 23.95 -8.53 17.65
N SER A 105 24.05 -8.73 16.34
CA SER A 105 24.32 -10.06 15.75
C SER A 105 25.82 -10.33 15.67
N SER A 106 26.17 -11.62 15.51
CA SER A 106 27.55 -12.09 15.31
C SER A 106 28.51 -11.88 16.50
N VAL A 107 27.98 -11.83 17.73
CA VAL A 107 28.80 -11.77 18.96
C VAL A 107 29.54 -13.09 19.13
N THR A 108 30.86 -13.07 18.97
CA THR A 108 31.69 -14.27 19.15
C THR A 108 32.03 -14.45 20.62
N VAL A 109 31.64 -15.60 21.17
CA VAL A 109 31.86 -15.98 22.57
C VAL A 109 32.86 -17.13 22.60
N PRO A 110 34.13 -16.89 22.97
CA PRO A 110 35.17 -17.92 23.00
C PRO A 110 35.06 -18.89 24.19
N GLY A 111 34.09 -18.69 25.08
CA GLY A 111 33.88 -19.44 26.32
C GLY A 111 34.87 -19.06 27.42
N ASN A 112 34.44 -19.21 28.67
CA ASN A 112 35.27 -19.05 29.87
C ASN A 112 35.99 -17.70 29.96
N THR A 113 35.39 -16.67 29.39
CA THR A 113 35.95 -15.31 29.31
C THR A 113 34.82 -14.29 29.38
N THR A 114 35.18 -13.05 29.72
CA THR A 114 34.32 -11.89 29.52
C THR A 114 34.45 -11.38 28.09
N VAL A 115 33.32 -11.12 27.44
CA VAL A 115 33.24 -10.39 26.17
C VAL A 115 32.60 -9.04 26.45
N ASN A 116 33.34 -7.97 26.19
CA ASN A 116 32.83 -6.62 26.37
C ASN A 116 32.27 -6.10 25.03
N LEU A 117 30.98 -5.77 24.99
CA LEU A 117 30.27 -5.24 23.83
C LEU A 117 30.41 -3.72 23.69
N GLY A 118 31.05 -3.07 24.66
CA GLY A 118 31.22 -1.62 24.71
C GLY A 118 29.90 -0.90 25.02
N THR A 119 29.68 0.21 24.34
CA THR A 119 28.45 0.99 24.41
C THR A 119 27.48 0.52 23.33
N VAL A 120 26.33 0.02 23.75
CA VAL A 120 25.22 -0.33 22.87
C VAL A 120 24.19 0.80 22.93
N GLN A 121 24.00 1.47 21.81
CA GLN A 121 23.02 2.55 21.69
C GLN A 121 21.69 1.98 21.19
N LEU A 122 20.60 2.25 21.93
CA LEU A 122 19.27 1.82 21.55
C LEU A 122 18.75 2.61 20.35
N THR A 123 17.96 1.93 19.53
CA THR A 123 17.29 2.52 18.38
C THR A 123 16.12 3.39 18.82
N ALA A 124 16.05 4.60 18.26
CA ALA A 124 14.99 5.56 18.54
C ALA A 124 13.61 5.06 18.12
N GLY A 125 12.57 5.33 18.91
CA GLY A 125 11.19 4.98 18.58
C GLY A 125 10.18 5.93 19.22
N PHE A 126 8.93 5.77 18.79
CA PHE A 126 7.76 6.44 19.35
C PHE A 126 6.83 5.41 19.96
N SER A 127 6.18 5.77 21.07
CA SER A 127 5.15 4.93 21.68
C SER A 127 3.85 4.99 20.90
N ILE A 128 3.23 3.83 20.71
CA ILE A 128 1.82 3.71 20.33
C ILE A 128 1.09 3.18 21.55
N SER A 129 0.05 3.88 21.98
CA SER A 129 -0.77 3.48 23.13
C SER A 129 -2.26 3.63 22.86
N GLY A 130 -3.08 2.96 23.66
CA GLY A 130 -4.53 3.10 23.58
C GLY A 130 -5.28 2.01 24.33
N HIS A 131 -6.56 1.90 24.02
CA HIS A 131 -7.48 0.90 24.55
C HIS A 131 -8.27 0.25 23.40
N VAL A 132 -8.42 -1.07 23.43
CA VAL A 132 -9.20 -1.85 22.47
C VAL A 132 -10.44 -2.44 23.13
N GLN A 133 -11.59 -2.25 22.49
CA GLN A 133 -12.87 -2.80 22.93
C GLN A 133 -13.63 -3.45 21.78
N ASN A 134 -14.62 -4.27 22.11
CA ASN A 134 -15.57 -4.80 21.16
C ASN A 134 -16.77 -3.83 20.97
N SER A 135 -17.63 -4.14 20.00
CA SER A 135 -18.81 -3.32 19.68
C SER A 135 -19.83 -3.11 20.82
N VAL A 136 -19.77 -3.90 21.91
CA VAL A 136 -20.63 -3.75 23.10
C VAL A 136 -19.90 -3.06 24.26
N GLY A 137 -18.68 -2.55 24.05
CA GLY A 137 -17.87 -1.84 25.04
C GLY A 137 -17.08 -2.73 25.99
N GLY A 138 -17.03 -4.04 25.75
CA GLY A 138 -16.19 -4.97 26.51
C GLY A 138 -14.73 -4.88 26.07
N ALA A 139 -13.79 -4.88 27.01
CA ALA A 139 -12.36 -4.91 26.73
C ALA A 139 -11.95 -6.16 25.91
N VAL A 140 -10.94 -5.99 25.05
CA VAL A 140 -10.37 -7.08 24.25
C VAL A 140 -8.98 -7.38 24.79
N ALA A 141 -8.86 -8.49 25.52
CA ALA A 141 -7.59 -8.94 26.11
C ALA A 141 -6.83 -9.89 25.16
N GLY A 142 -5.50 -9.80 25.17
CA GLY A 142 -4.62 -10.67 24.37
C GLY A 142 -4.69 -10.41 22.86
N LEU A 143 -5.13 -9.22 22.44
CA LEU A 143 -5.06 -8.79 21.06
C LEU A 143 -3.58 -8.56 20.70
N ASN A 144 -3.11 -9.14 19.59
CA ASN A 144 -1.74 -8.98 19.13
C ASN A 144 -1.63 -7.82 18.14
N PHE A 145 -0.60 -7.00 18.28
CA PHE A 145 -0.32 -5.87 17.39
C PHE A 145 0.92 -6.16 16.56
N ASP A 146 0.82 -6.03 15.24
CA ASP A 146 1.99 -6.09 14.36
C ASP A 146 2.18 -4.73 13.69
N VAL A 147 3.43 -4.36 13.44
CA VAL A 147 3.75 -3.15 12.66
C VAL A 147 4.52 -3.55 11.41
N ILE A 148 4.05 -3.04 10.28
CA ILE A 148 4.75 -3.10 8.99
C ILE A 148 5.38 -1.74 8.72
N ASP A 149 6.67 -1.72 8.46
CA ASP A 149 7.38 -0.49 8.09
C ASP A 149 7.05 -0.03 6.66
N SER A 150 7.54 1.14 6.28
CA SER A 150 7.36 1.69 4.93
C SER A 150 7.96 0.84 3.81
N GLY A 151 8.88 -0.07 4.15
CA GLY A 151 9.49 -1.02 3.23
C GLY A 151 8.69 -2.32 3.07
N GLY A 152 7.57 -2.47 3.80
CA GLY A 152 6.75 -3.68 3.79
C GLY A 152 7.27 -4.80 4.70
N SER A 153 8.26 -4.53 5.55
CA SER A 153 8.83 -5.52 6.46
C SER A 153 8.18 -5.48 7.84
N ASN A 154 8.05 -6.65 8.47
CA ASN A 154 7.62 -6.73 9.86
C ASN A 154 8.66 -6.08 10.78
N VAL A 155 8.19 -5.21 11.66
CA VAL A 155 8.99 -4.67 12.75
C VAL A 155 8.97 -5.65 13.91
N THR A 156 10.13 -5.92 14.51
CA THR A 156 10.20 -6.67 15.77
C THR A 156 9.65 -5.82 16.90
N LEU A 157 8.54 -6.25 17.49
CA LEU A 157 7.90 -5.58 18.61
C LEU A 157 8.02 -6.38 19.91
N VAL A 158 7.84 -5.67 21.01
CA VAL A 158 7.73 -6.22 22.37
C VAL A 158 6.59 -5.49 23.08
N TYR A 159 5.91 -6.19 23.99
CA TYR A 159 4.73 -5.66 24.70
C TYR A 159 3.58 -5.27 23.77
N ASP A 160 3.54 -5.90 22.60
CA ASP A 160 2.57 -5.73 21.52
C ASP A 160 1.30 -6.56 21.74
N GLN A 161 0.90 -6.75 23.00
CA GLN A 161 -0.36 -7.40 23.35
C GLN A 161 -1.20 -6.51 24.25
N SER A 162 -2.51 -6.53 24.03
CA SER A 162 -3.43 -5.87 24.94
C SER A 162 -3.55 -6.62 26.27
N ASP A 163 -3.59 -5.86 27.36
CA ASP A 163 -3.76 -6.41 28.71
C ASP A 163 -5.19 -6.91 28.97
N ALA A 164 -5.44 -7.42 30.18
CA ALA A 164 -6.76 -7.94 30.57
C ALA A 164 -7.90 -6.89 30.53
N PHE A 165 -7.54 -5.60 30.52
CA PHE A 165 -8.46 -4.46 30.42
C PHE A 165 -8.47 -3.84 29.03
N GLY A 166 -7.80 -4.46 28.04
CA GLY A 166 -7.74 -3.98 26.67
C GLY A 166 -6.78 -2.82 26.45
N ASN A 167 -5.96 -2.43 27.42
CA ASN A 167 -4.96 -1.38 27.22
C ASN A 167 -3.71 -1.95 26.54
N PHE A 168 -3.04 -1.13 25.74
CA PHE A 168 -1.79 -1.50 25.10
C PHE A 168 -0.85 -0.30 25.03
N SER A 169 0.45 -0.58 25.02
CA SER A 169 1.51 0.42 24.94
C SER A 169 2.82 -0.26 24.51
N PHE A 170 3.33 0.06 23.33
CA PHE A 170 4.58 -0.48 22.78
C PHE A 170 5.30 0.54 21.90
N ALA A 171 6.59 0.32 21.65
CA ALA A 171 7.43 1.20 20.85
C ALA A 171 7.47 0.78 19.38
N SER A 172 7.51 1.76 18.47
CA SER A 172 7.48 1.56 17.02
C SER A 172 8.42 2.55 16.30
N PRO A 173 8.94 2.24 15.10
CA PRO A 173 9.74 3.19 14.33
C PRO A 173 8.93 4.41 13.89
N GLY A 174 9.62 5.54 13.71
CA GLY A 174 9.04 6.74 13.14
C GLY A 174 8.82 6.65 11.63
N GLY A 175 7.92 7.49 11.14
CA GLY A 175 7.53 7.57 9.74
C GLY A 175 6.27 6.76 9.40
N PRO A 176 6.00 6.56 8.10
CA PRO A 176 4.82 5.84 7.64
C PRO A 176 4.93 4.35 7.97
N ILE A 177 3.93 3.84 8.68
CA ILE A 177 3.79 2.44 9.08
C ILE A 177 2.37 1.95 8.83
N THR A 178 2.18 0.63 8.84
CA THR A 178 0.86 -0.01 8.93
C THR A 178 0.77 -0.79 10.23
N LEU A 179 -0.15 -0.37 11.11
CA LEU A 179 -0.45 -1.06 12.36
C LEU A 179 -1.57 -2.08 12.14
N ARG A 180 -1.35 -3.33 12.53
CA ARG A 180 -2.30 -4.44 12.40
C ARG A 180 -2.79 -4.88 13.77
N PHE A 181 -4.11 -5.07 13.87
CA PHE A 181 -4.81 -5.55 15.05
C PHE A 181 -5.22 -6.99 14.77
N ILE A 182 -4.43 -7.95 15.23
CA ILE A 182 -4.59 -9.37 14.94
C ILE A 182 -5.40 -10.04 16.05
N THR A 183 -6.59 -10.53 15.68
CA THR A 183 -7.56 -11.07 16.62
C THR A 183 -7.46 -12.58 16.83
N THR A 184 -6.63 -13.28 16.05
CA THR A 184 -6.46 -14.75 16.13
C THR A 184 -6.12 -15.26 17.54
N PRO A 185 -5.26 -14.59 18.34
CA PRO A 185 -4.95 -15.04 19.71
C PRO A 185 -6.03 -14.71 20.75
N VAL A 186 -7.02 -13.87 20.41
CA VAL A 186 -8.06 -13.43 21.36
C VAL A 186 -8.96 -14.61 21.70
N VAL A 187 -9.11 -14.88 23.00
CA VAL A 187 -9.90 -16.00 23.52
C VAL A 187 -11.27 -15.50 24.01
N GLY A 188 -12.33 -16.24 23.69
CA GLY A 188 -13.69 -16.00 24.21
C GLY A 188 -14.51 -14.98 23.42
N GLN A 189 -13.93 -14.33 22.40
CA GLN A 189 -14.62 -13.46 21.46
C GLN A 189 -14.10 -13.71 20.05
N THR A 190 -14.94 -13.52 19.03
CA THR A 190 -14.52 -13.59 17.62
C THR A 190 -14.70 -12.20 17.02
N LEU A 191 -13.59 -11.55 16.70
CA LEU A 191 -13.56 -10.17 16.23
C LEU A 191 -12.86 -10.11 14.88
N ALA A 192 -13.31 -9.22 14.00
CA ALA A 192 -12.62 -8.97 12.74
C ALA A 192 -11.30 -8.24 13.00
N SER A 193 -10.21 -8.75 12.40
CA SER A 193 -8.92 -8.05 12.40
C SER A 193 -9.00 -6.81 11.52
N ILE A 194 -8.19 -5.80 11.84
CA ILE A 194 -8.12 -4.55 11.07
C ILE A 194 -6.67 -4.14 10.88
N GLU A 195 -6.42 -3.33 9.87
CA GLU A 195 -5.16 -2.61 9.71
C GLU A 195 -5.40 -1.11 9.61
N MET A 196 -4.41 -0.33 10.06
CA MET A 196 -4.49 1.12 10.16
C MET A 196 -3.16 1.73 9.71
N PRO A 197 -3.12 2.48 8.59
CA PRO A 197 -1.95 3.24 8.23
C PRO A 197 -1.77 4.41 9.20
N LEU A 198 -0.54 4.63 9.67
CA LEU A 198 -0.15 5.72 10.56
C LEU A 198 1.14 6.38 10.05
N ASP A 199 1.34 7.65 10.35
CA ASP A 199 2.61 8.35 10.14
C ASP A 199 3.13 8.86 11.50
N LEU A 200 4.07 8.10 12.08
CA LEU A 200 4.54 8.33 13.44
C LEU A 200 5.65 9.37 13.46
N THR A 201 5.31 10.58 13.90
CA THR A 201 6.27 11.68 14.12
C THR A 201 6.44 12.02 15.61
N ASN A 202 5.60 11.47 16.46
CA ASN A 202 5.58 11.66 17.91
C ASN A 202 4.87 10.47 18.59
N ASP A 203 4.99 10.40 19.91
CA ASP A 203 4.22 9.47 20.75
C ASP A 203 2.71 9.63 20.48
N THR A 204 2.08 8.54 20.08
CA THR A 204 0.70 8.56 19.58
C THR A 204 -0.21 7.73 20.47
N ASN A 205 -1.24 8.36 21.03
CA ASN A 205 -2.34 7.68 21.71
C ASN A 205 -3.53 7.56 20.75
N LEU A 206 -3.91 6.33 20.40
CA LEU A 206 -5.01 6.02 19.49
C LEU A 206 -6.39 6.16 20.15
N GLY A 207 -6.44 6.47 21.44
CA GLY A 207 -7.67 6.52 22.20
C GLY A 207 -8.30 5.13 22.32
N THR A 208 -9.63 5.07 22.16
CA THR A 208 -10.37 3.81 22.16
C THR A 208 -10.66 3.35 20.74
N VAL A 209 -10.11 2.20 20.36
CA VAL A 209 -10.38 1.52 19.10
C VAL A 209 -11.43 0.44 19.33
N THR A 210 -12.50 0.46 18.51
CA THR A 210 -13.58 -0.52 18.62
C THR A 210 -13.49 -1.54 17.48
N LEU A 211 -13.31 -2.81 17.81
CA LEU A 211 -13.31 -3.92 16.86
C LEU A 211 -14.73 -4.45 16.65
N GLN A 212 -15.05 -4.74 15.39
CA GLN A 212 -16.35 -5.30 15.01
C GLN A 212 -16.42 -6.79 15.33
N GLN A 213 -17.64 -7.28 15.61
CA GLN A 213 -17.92 -8.71 15.68
C GLN A 213 -17.50 -9.38 14.38
N GLY A 214 -16.73 -10.45 14.49
CA GLY A 214 -16.29 -11.28 13.37
C GLY A 214 -17.14 -12.54 13.23
N TYR A 215 -17.27 -13.01 12.00
CA TYR A 215 -17.87 -14.29 11.64
C TYR A 215 -16.85 -15.11 10.85
N SER A 216 -16.73 -16.38 11.22
CA SER A 216 -15.84 -17.33 10.56
C SER A 216 -16.44 -17.76 9.22
N VAL A 217 -15.67 -17.62 8.14
CA VAL A 217 -16.03 -18.06 6.79
C VAL A 217 -14.99 -19.06 6.31
N SER A 218 -15.43 -20.28 6.02
CA SER A 218 -14.57 -21.36 5.55
C SER A 218 -14.78 -21.65 4.07
N THR A 219 -13.69 -21.95 3.35
CA THR A 219 -13.74 -22.36 1.93
C THR A 219 -12.76 -23.50 1.67
N ILE A 220 -13.15 -24.44 0.82
CA ILE A 220 -12.24 -25.43 0.24
C ILE A 220 -11.98 -25.07 -1.23
N VAL A 221 -10.76 -24.70 -1.56
CA VAL A 221 -10.36 -24.31 -2.91
C VAL A 221 -9.76 -25.50 -3.66
N ARG A 222 -10.27 -25.78 -4.86
CA ARG A 222 -9.88 -26.94 -5.67
C ARG A 222 -9.60 -26.58 -7.11
N ASN A 223 -8.82 -27.42 -7.78
CA ASN A 223 -8.67 -27.37 -9.23
C ASN A 223 -9.82 -28.12 -9.95
N PRO A 224 -9.91 -28.06 -11.29
CA PRO A 224 -10.97 -28.75 -12.04
C PRO A 224 -10.95 -30.28 -11.89
N SER A 225 -9.82 -30.86 -11.51
CA SER A 225 -9.67 -32.29 -11.19
C SER A 225 -10.03 -32.63 -9.74
N ASN A 226 -10.64 -31.68 -9.01
CA ASN A 226 -11.11 -31.83 -7.63
C ASN A 226 -10.00 -32.07 -6.59
N ILE A 227 -8.77 -31.62 -6.87
CA ILE A 227 -7.63 -31.65 -5.94
C ILE A 227 -7.53 -30.32 -5.21
N GLY A 228 -7.32 -30.35 -3.90
CA GLY A 228 -7.11 -29.16 -3.07
C GLY A 228 -5.84 -28.42 -3.47
N ILE A 229 -5.90 -27.09 -3.52
CA ILE A 229 -4.77 -26.26 -3.93
C ILE A 229 -4.13 -25.64 -2.69
N ASN A 230 -2.84 -25.87 -2.48
CA ASN A 230 -2.08 -25.27 -1.39
C ASN A 230 -1.69 -23.83 -1.72
N ASN A 231 -1.65 -22.99 -0.68
CA ASN A 231 -1.12 -21.64 -0.74
C ASN A 231 -1.84 -20.70 -1.72
N VAL A 232 -3.13 -20.93 -1.94
CA VAL A 232 -4.01 -19.95 -2.60
C VAL A 232 -4.19 -18.79 -1.63
N ASP A 233 -3.81 -17.60 -2.07
CA ASP A 233 -4.01 -16.35 -1.33
C ASP A 233 -5.47 -15.92 -1.45
N LEU A 234 -6.09 -15.47 -0.35
CA LEU A 234 -7.50 -15.10 -0.32
C LEU A 234 -7.65 -13.63 0.06
N ASP A 235 -8.21 -12.85 -0.86
CA ASP A 235 -8.55 -11.46 -0.60
C ASP A 235 -10.05 -11.32 -0.38
N VAL A 236 -10.43 -10.63 0.69
CA VAL A 236 -11.82 -10.27 0.94
C VAL A 236 -12.02 -8.79 0.65
N ILE A 237 -12.85 -8.49 -0.34
CA ILE A 237 -13.09 -7.12 -0.81
C ILE A 237 -14.53 -6.72 -0.49
N ASP A 238 -14.71 -5.60 0.19
CA ASP A 238 -16.03 -5.03 0.44
C ASP A 238 -16.68 -4.57 -0.86
N VAL A 239 -17.90 -5.07 -1.14
CA VAL A 239 -18.59 -4.83 -2.42
C VAL A 239 -18.98 -3.36 -2.60
N ALA A 240 -19.24 -2.63 -1.51
CA ALA A 240 -19.71 -1.25 -1.57
C ALA A 240 -18.54 -0.26 -1.75
N THR A 241 -17.41 -0.53 -1.10
CA THR A 241 -16.25 0.38 -1.07
C THR A 241 -15.11 -0.03 -1.99
N GLY A 242 -15.06 -1.31 -2.39
CA GLY A 242 -13.93 -1.89 -3.14
C GLY A 242 -12.65 -2.03 -2.31
N VAL A 243 -12.72 -1.83 -0.99
CA VAL A 243 -11.56 -1.91 -0.09
C VAL A 243 -11.33 -3.36 0.33
N LYS A 244 -10.07 -3.80 0.26
CA LYS A 244 -9.63 -5.09 0.81
C LYS A 244 -9.63 -5.04 2.34
N LEU A 245 -10.19 -6.07 2.97
CA LEU A 245 -10.13 -6.27 4.41
C LEU A 245 -8.81 -6.95 4.78
N PHE A 246 -8.30 -6.63 5.97
CA PHE A 246 -7.15 -7.33 6.54
C PHE A 246 -7.59 -8.66 7.15
N THR A 247 -7.26 -9.76 6.47
CA THR A 247 -7.56 -11.14 6.88
C THR A 247 -6.27 -11.91 7.19
N PRO A 248 -5.81 -11.97 8.46
CA PRO A 248 -4.56 -12.66 8.76
C PRO A 248 -4.67 -14.17 8.52
N ASN A 249 -3.59 -14.76 7.97
CA ASN A 249 -3.47 -16.20 7.67
C ASN A 249 -4.55 -16.72 6.69
N ASP A 250 -4.77 -15.99 5.63
CA ASP A 250 -5.78 -16.24 4.58
C ASP A 250 -5.29 -17.17 3.46
N ASN A 251 -4.07 -17.69 3.51
CA ASN A 251 -3.61 -18.69 2.56
C ASN A 251 -4.22 -20.09 2.84
N THR A 252 -4.58 -20.81 1.78
CA THR A 252 -5.05 -22.20 1.92
C THR A 252 -3.96 -23.16 2.39
N ASN A 253 -4.33 -24.10 3.25
CA ASN A 253 -3.45 -25.19 3.65
C ASN A 253 -3.30 -26.26 2.54
N ALA A 254 -2.56 -27.35 2.80
CA ALA A 254 -2.29 -28.39 1.80
C ALA A 254 -3.54 -29.12 1.26
N THR A 255 -4.67 -29.03 1.97
CA THR A 255 -5.95 -29.61 1.55
C THR A 255 -6.84 -28.63 0.76
N GLY A 256 -6.38 -27.40 0.57
CA GLY A 256 -7.17 -26.31 -0.03
C GLY A 256 -8.11 -25.61 0.95
N LEU A 257 -8.08 -25.94 2.24
CA LEU A 257 -8.93 -25.28 3.24
C LEU A 257 -8.31 -23.94 3.65
N VAL A 258 -9.14 -22.90 3.66
CA VAL A 258 -8.89 -21.59 4.27
C VAL A 258 -10.06 -21.23 5.19
N THR A 259 -9.77 -20.55 6.29
CA THR A 259 -10.80 -19.95 7.16
C THR A 259 -10.36 -18.57 7.58
N VAL A 260 -11.21 -17.58 7.31
CA VAL A 260 -10.99 -16.18 7.66
C VAL A 260 -12.12 -15.68 8.56
N VAL A 261 -11.84 -14.63 9.31
CA VAL A 261 -12.84 -13.97 10.17
C VAL A 261 -13.08 -12.56 9.62
N VAL A 262 -14.33 -12.29 9.24
CA VAL A 262 -14.74 -11.02 8.62
C VAL A 262 -15.98 -10.45 9.33
N PRO A 263 -16.21 -9.13 9.30
CA PRO A 263 -17.42 -8.57 9.88
C PRO A 263 -18.68 -8.93 9.07
N ALA A 264 -19.86 -8.56 9.58
CA ALA A 264 -21.08 -8.67 8.78
C ALA A 264 -21.05 -7.69 7.61
N GLY A 265 -21.40 -8.15 6.41
CA GLY A 265 -21.34 -7.34 5.21
C GLY A 265 -21.49 -8.15 3.93
N ASN A 266 -21.32 -7.48 2.79
CA ASN A 266 -21.32 -8.10 1.47
C ASN A 266 -19.91 -8.02 0.90
N TYR A 267 -19.34 -9.15 0.54
CA TYR A 267 -17.95 -9.25 0.12
C TYR A 267 -17.78 -10.05 -1.17
N PHE A 268 -16.75 -9.72 -1.93
CA PHE A 268 -16.13 -10.62 -2.90
C PHE A 268 -14.97 -11.34 -2.21
N PHE A 269 -14.97 -12.66 -2.28
CA PHE A 269 -13.87 -13.53 -1.88
C PHE A 269 -13.08 -13.90 -3.13
N ASP A 270 -11.89 -13.34 -3.28
CA ASP A 270 -11.02 -13.54 -4.43
C ASP A 270 -9.90 -14.50 -4.07
N TYR A 271 -9.82 -15.60 -4.82
CA TYR A 271 -8.88 -16.69 -4.59
C TYR A 271 -7.79 -16.63 -5.66
N PHE A 272 -6.56 -16.31 -5.26
CA PHE A 272 -5.40 -16.16 -6.13
C PHE A 272 -4.48 -17.37 -6.01
N PRO A 273 -4.59 -18.37 -6.90
CA PRO A 273 -3.75 -19.55 -6.84
C PRO A 273 -2.30 -19.21 -7.22
N PRO A 274 -1.29 -19.93 -6.70
CA PRO A 274 0.10 -19.72 -7.09
C PRO A 274 0.27 -19.89 -8.60
N VAL A 275 1.06 -19.01 -9.24
CA VAL A 275 1.25 -18.99 -10.71
C VAL A 275 1.71 -20.36 -11.25
N ALA A 276 2.53 -21.08 -10.50
CA ALA A 276 3.02 -22.42 -10.86
C ALA A 276 1.91 -23.49 -11.03
N THR A 277 0.69 -23.22 -10.54
CA THR A 277 -0.47 -24.12 -10.71
C THR A 277 -1.13 -23.99 -12.08
N HIS A 278 -0.85 -22.92 -12.85
CA HIS A 278 -1.54 -22.59 -14.11
C HIS A 278 -3.06 -22.53 -13.97
N LEU A 279 -3.54 -22.06 -12.82
CA LEU A 279 -4.96 -21.82 -12.57
C LEU A 279 -5.22 -20.32 -12.56
N ALA A 280 -6.40 -19.93 -13.05
CA ALA A 280 -6.82 -18.55 -12.98
C ALA A 280 -7.51 -18.24 -11.63
N PRO A 281 -7.51 -16.96 -11.21
CA PRO A 281 -8.23 -16.54 -10.03
C PRO A 281 -9.73 -16.86 -10.10
N ALA A 282 -10.35 -17.07 -8.94
CA ALA A 282 -11.79 -17.25 -8.81
C ALA A 282 -12.35 -16.19 -7.85
N ARG A 283 -13.57 -15.70 -8.13
CA ARG A 283 -14.30 -14.75 -7.29
C ARG A 283 -15.60 -15.39 -6.80
N PHE A 284 -15.87 -15.30 -5.50
CA PHE A 284 -17.11 -15.77 -4.90
C PHE A 284 -17.80 -14.64 -4.11
N PRO A 285 -18.96 -14.13 -4.57
CA PRO A 285 -19.73 -13.15 -3.81
C PRO A 285 -20.47 -13.82 -2.64
N ALA A 286 -20.39 -13.24 -1.44
CA ALA A 286 -21.14 -13.72 -0.28
C ALA A 286 -21.63 -12.60 0.64
N THR A 287 -22.80 -12.82 1.24
CA THR A 287 -23.35 -11.98 2.31
C THR A 287 -23.12 -12.68 3.65
N ILE A 288 -22.42 -12.01 4.55
CA ILE A 288 -22.04 -12.53 5.86
C ILE A 288 -22.93 -11.91 6.93
N ALA A 289 -23.66 -12.75 7.65
CA ALA A 289 -24.47 -12.38 8.82
C ALA A 289 -24.31 -13.35 10.00
N ALA A 290 -23.63 -14.47 9.78
CA ALA A 290 -23.33 -15.52 10.74
C ALA A 290 -22.12 -16.32 10.24
N ASN A 291 -21.57 -17.19 11.10
CA ASN A 291 -20.55 -18.16 10.66
C ASN A 291 -21.08 -18.99 9.49
N SER A 292 -20.26 -19.13 8.44
CA SER A 292 -20.72 -19.72 7.18
C SER A 292 -19.59 -20.48 6.47
N SER A 293 -19.97 -21.12 5.36
CA SER A 293 -19.03 -21.72 4.43
C SER A 293 -19.42 -21.34 3.01
N ASN A 294 -18.42 -20.96 2.22
CA ASN A 294 -18.59 -20.78 0.78
C ASN A 294 -18.58 -22.12 0.03
N GLY A 295 -18.39 -23.24 0.75
CA GLY A 295 -18.34 -24.58 0.18
C GLY A 295 -17.05 -24.81 -0.61
N ILE A 296 -17.20 -25.44 -1.78
CA ILE A 296 -16.08 -25.70 -2.69
C ILE A 296 -16.05 -24.61 -3.76
N VAL A 297 -14.92 -23.91 -3.85
CA VAL A 297 -14.63 -22.96 -4.93
C VAL A 297 -13.62 -23.61 -5.87
N ILE A 298 -13.91 -23.59 -7.16
CA ILE A 298 -13.04 -24.16 -8.19
C ILE A 298 -12.30 -23.02 -8.88
N CYS A 299 -10.96 -23.01 -8.78
CA CYS A 299 -10.12 -22.17 -9.64
C CYS A 299 -10.06 -22.82 -11.03
N PRO A 300 -10.53 -22.14 -12.09
CA PRO A 300 -10.52 -22.70 -13.44
C PRO A 300 -9.09 -22.81 -14.00
N LEU A 301 -8.94 -23.55 -15.11
CA LEU A 301 -7.68 -23.54 -15.86
C LEU A 301 -7.34 -22.10 -16.29
N GLY A 302 -6.10 -21.71 -16.06
CA GLY A 302 -5.58 -20.39 -16.41
C GLY A 302 -4.75 -20.44 -17.68
N TYR A 303 -4.91 -19.39 -18.49
CA TYR A 303 -4.10 -19.12 -19.66
C TYR A 303 -3.33 -17.83 -19.42
N PHE A 304 -2.08 -17.76 -19.87
CA PHE A 304 -1.32 -16.52 -19.75
C PHE A 304 -1.86 -15.46 -20.71
N LEU A 305 -2.37 -14.36 -20.15
CA LEU A 305 -2.53 -13.11 -20.85
C LEU A 305 -1.28 -12.28 -20.56
N SER A 306 -0.48 -12.03 -21.59
CA SER A 306 0.82 -11.36 -21.45
C SER A 306 1.03 -10.31 -22.52
N GLY A 307 2.04 -9.47 -22.34
CA GLY A 307 2.46 -8.54 -23.38
C GLY A 307 3.27 -7.38 -22.85
N THR A 308 3.32 -6.32 -23.64
CA THR A 308 4.00 -5.07 -23.29
C THR A 308 3.05 -3.88 -23.33
N VAL A 309 3.27 -2.93 -22.43
CA VAL A 309 2.64 -1.62 -22.43
C VAL A 309 3.70 -0.58 -22.70
N ARG A 310 3.52 0.18 -23.78
CA ARG A 310 4.47 1.18 -24.26
C ARG A 310 3.80 2.51 -24.50
N ASN A 311 4.59 3.56 -24.55
CA ASN A 311 4.14 4.87 -25.03
C ASN A 311 4.28 4.97 -26.57
N PRO A 312 3.79 6.05 -27.22
CA PRO A 312 3.91 6.23 -28.66
C PRO A 312 5.35 6.37 -29.17
N ALA A 313 6.30 6.73 -28.31
CA ALA A 313 7.74 6.73 -28.61
C ALA A 313 8.38 5.32 -28.45
N ASN A 314 7.55 4.29 -28.28
CA ASN A 314 7.94 2.90 -28.06
C ASN A 314 8.74 2.66 -26.75
N ALA A 315 8.72 3.61 -25.81
CA ALA A 315 9.34 3.44 -24.50
C ALA A 315 8.40 2.65 -23.56
N PRO A 316 8.95 1.78 -22.69
CA PRO A 316 8.15 0.99 -21.76
C PRO A 316 7.47 1.87 -20.72
N VAL A 317 6.23 1.52 -20.34
CA VAL A 317 5.52 2.18 -19.24
C VAL A 317 5.57 1.26 -18.01
N LEU A 318 6.25 1.73 -16.97
CA LEU A 318 6.32 1.08 -15.66
C LEU A 318 5.02 1.30 -14.88
N ASN A 319 4.58 0.30 -14.13
CA ASN A 319 3.42 0.33 -13.23
C ASN A 319 2.09 0.68 -13.93
N ALA A 320 1.95 0.35 -15.22
CA ALA A 320 0.65 0.33 -15.86
C ALA A 320 -0.12 -0.89 -15.33
N ASN A 321 -1.30 -0.68 -14.75
CA ASN A 321 -2.15 -1.72 -14.23
C ASN A 321 -3.02 -2.31 -15.36
N ILE A 322 -3.13 -3.64 -15.41
CA ILE A 322 -4.01 -4.35 -16.33
C ILE A 322 -5.29 -4.76 -15.60
N ASP A 323 -6.44 -4.23 -16.03
CA ASP A 323 -7.73 -4.75 -15.58
C ASP A 323 -8.39 -5.59 -16.67
N LEU A 324 -9.17 -6.59 -16.26
CA LEU A 324 -9.91 -7.44 -17.16
C LEU A 324 -11.40 -7.42 -16.83
N ARG A 325 -12.23 -7.16 -17.83
CA ARG A 325 -13.70 -7.24 -17.70
C ARG A 325 -14.27 -8.20 -18.71
N ASP A 326 -15.21 -9.02 -18.28
CA ASP A 326 -15.99 -9.88 -19.17
C ASP A 326 -16.72 -9.01 -20.21
N SER A 327 -16.54 -9.30 -21.50
CA SER A 327 -17.06 -8.44 -22.57
C SER A 327 -18.59 -8.42 -22.66
N ALA A 328 -19.26 -9.48 -22.19
CA ALA A 328 -20.72 -9.60 -22.28
C ALA A 328 -21.43 -9.01 -21.06
N THR A 329 -20.89 -9.25 -19.86
CA THR A 329 -21.50 -8.88 -18.58
C THR A 329 -20.88 -7.63 -17.95
N ASN A 330 -19.71 -7.20 -18.45
CA ASN A 330 -18.89 -6.15 -17.87
C ASN A 330 -18.44 -6.43 -16.42
N ALA A 331 -18.54 -7.69 -15.99
CA ALA A 331 -18.09 -8.14 -14.68
C ALA A 331 -16.56 -8.07 -14.60
N ASP A 332 -16.07 -7.60 -13.46
CA ASP A 332 -14.65 -7.48 -13.18
C ASP A 332 -14.05 -8.86 -12.84
N ILE A 333 -12.93 -9.18 -13.48
CA ILE A 333 -12.18 -10.41 -13.22
C ILE A 333 -10.99 -10.04 -12.32
N PRO A 334 -10.89 -10.62 -11.12
CA PRO A 334 -9.75 -10.33 -10.24
C PRO A 334 -8.45 -10.83 -10.88
N LEU A 335 -7.43 -9.98 -10.84
CA LEU A 335 -6.09 -10.30 -11.30
C LEU A 335 -5.10 -10.11 -10.15
N ALA A 336 -4.08 -10.96 -10.11
CA ALA A 336 -2.97 -10.81 -9.19
C ALA A 336 -1.74 -10.31 -9.95
N ASN A 337 -1.02 -9.35 -9.34
CA ASN A 337 0.24 -8.81 -9.87
C ASN A 337 0.12 -8.31 -11.31
N ASP A 338 -0.92 -7.53 -11.57
CA ASP A 338 -1.32 -7.03 -12.88
C ASP A 338 -0.63 -5.73 -13.31
N ALA A 339 0.37 -5.26 -12.55
CA ALA A 339 1.16 -4.09 -12.92
C ALA A 339 2.35 -4.45 -13.82
N THR A 340 2.62 -3.63 -14.82
CA THR A 340 3.82 -3.78 -15.66
C THR A 340 5.09 -3.49 -14.88
N ASN A 341 6.14 -4.27 -15.16
CA ASN A 341 7.46 -4.00 -14.60
C ASN A 341 8.20 -2.85 -15.34
N ALA A 342 9.47 -2.61 -15.00
CA ALA A 342 10.28 -1.55 -15.60
C ALA A 342 10.51 -1.70 -17.12
N ALA A 343 10.38 -2.92 -17.65
CA ALA A 343 10.44 -3.19 -19.08
C ALA A 343 9.07 -3.02 -19.78
N GLY A 344 8.04 -2.59 -19.03
CA GLY A 344 6.67 -2.46 -19.51
C GLY A 344 5.99 -3.79 -19.77
N THR A 345 6.55 -4.92 -19.30
CA THR A 345 5.97 -6.24 -19.54
C THR A 345 5.02 -6.63 -18.41
N TYR A 346 3.96 -7.36 -18.76
CA TYR A 346 3.05 -7.98 -17.81
C TYR A 346 2.75 -9.43 -18.23
N ALA A 347 2.36 -10.26 -17.26
CA ALA A 347 1.86 -11.60 -17.49
C ALA A 347 0.93 -12.00 -16.33
N VAL A 348 -0.33 -12.28 -16.63
CA VAL A 348 -1.34 -12.67 -15.65
C VAL A 348 -2.05 -13.94 -16.11
N LEU A 349 -2.49 -14.77 -15.17
CA LEU A 349 -3.30 -15.96 -15.46
C LEU A 349 -4.77 -15.60 -15.42
N VAL A 350 -5.48 -15.91 -16.51
CA VAL A 350 -6.90 -15.55 -16.68
C VAL A 350 -7.70 -16.75 -17.18
N PRO A 351 -8.99 -16.85 -16.86
CA PRO A 351 -9.81 -17.95 -17.34
C PRO A 351 -10.03 -17.85 -18.86
N ALA A 352 -10.45 -18.95 -19.49
CA ALA A 352 -10.93 -18.87 -20.87
C ALA A 352 -12.21 -18.00 -20.95
N GLY A 353 -12.30 -17.17 -21.99
CA GLY A 353 -13.43 -16.26 -22.17
C GLY A 353 -13.16 -15.19 -23.21
N THR A 354 -14.07 -14.21 -23.29
CA THR A 354 -13.92 -13.02 -24.15
C THR A 354 -13.97 -11.79 -23.26
N PHE A 355 -12.91 -10.98 -23.30
CA PHE A 355 -12.69 -9.92 -22.33
C PHE A 355 -12.28 -8.59 -22.97
N ASN A 356 -12.62 -7.51 -22.28
CA ASN A 356 -12.04 -6.19 -22.52
C ASN A 356 -10.81 -6.07 -21.61
N VAL A 357 -9.62 -6.02 -22.21
CA VAL A 357 -8.34 -5.83 -21.52
C VAL A 357 -8.08 -4.34 -21.43
N LYS A 358 -8.05 -3.80 -20.22
CA LYS A 358 -7.86 -2.37 -19.97
C LYS A 358 -6.46 -2.13 -19.42
N PHE A 359 -5.70 -1.28 -20.10
CA PHE A 359 -4.39 -0.80 -19.69
C PHE A 359 -4.59 0.55 -18.99
N ARG A 360 -4.43 0.60 -17.67
CA ARG A 360 -4.47 1.84 -16.90
C ARG A 360 -3.06 2.33 -16.63
N PRO A 361 -2.77 3.62 -16.84
CA PRO A 361 -1.52 4.18 -16.40
C PRO A 361 -1.36 4.15 -14.89
N GLY A 362 -0.12 4.11 -14.41
CA GLY A 362 0.18 4.31 -13.00
C GLY A 362 -0.22 5.72 -12.52
N PRO A 363 -0.32 5.94 -11.19
CA PRO A 363 -0.59 7.25 -10.61
C PRO A 363 0.43 8.29 -11.10
N ASN A 364 -0.03 9.53 -11.34
CA ASN A 364 0.80 10.67 -11.74
C ASN A 364 1.50 10.57 -13.12
N THR A 365 1.02 9.72 -14.03
CA THR A 365 1.48 9.77 -15.42
C THR A 365 0.61 10.69 -16.29
N GLN A 366 1.15 11.13 -17.43
CA GLN A 366 0.43 11.94 -18.42
C GLN A 366 -0.33 11.08 -19.45
N PHE A 367 -0.40 9.76 -19.24
CA PHE A 367 -0.99 8.84 -20.19
C PHE A 367 -2.49 8.66 -19.96
N SER A 368 -3.25 8.40 -21.03
CA SER A 368 -4.63 7.94 -20.95
C SER A 368 -4.69 6.42 -20.97
N GLU A 369 -5.77 5.87 -20.43
CA GLU A 369 -6.06 4.44 -20.54
C GLU A 369 -6.20 3.99 -22.01
N ASP A 370 -5.85 2.73 -22.25
CA ASP A 370 -6.06 2.02 -23.51
C ASP A 370 -6.88 0.75 -23.25
N ILE A 371 -7.67 0.30 -24.23
CA ILE A 371 -8.55 -0.86 -24.07
C ILE A 371 -8.51 -1.72 -25.33
N ALA A 372 -8.11 -2.99 -25.17
CA ALA A 372 -8.28 -4.03 -26.17
C ALA A 372 -9.60 -4.77 -25.93
N TYR A 373 -10.62 -4.42 -26.71
CA TYR A 373 -11.97 -4.96 -26.59
C TYR A 373 -12.10 -6.37 -27.19
N ASN A 374 -13.02 -7.16 -26.64
CA ASN A 374 -13.44 -8.46 -27.16
C ASN A 374 -12.28 -9.42 -27.46
N THR A 375 -11.24 -9.39 -26.62
CA THR A 375 -10.08 -10.28 -26.68
C THR A 375 -10.53 -11.69 -26.30
N VAL A 376 -10.45 -12.61 -27.25
CA VAL A 376 -10.76 -14.03 -27.02
C VAL A 376 -9.54 -14.72 -26.44
N ILE A 377 -9.70 -15.36 -25.29
CA ILE A 377 -8.67 -16.13 -24.60
C ILE A 377 -9.12 -17.57 -24.51
N ALA A 378 -8.46 -18.45 -25.25
CA ALA A 378 -8.65 -19.90 -25.24
C ALA A 378 -7.32 -20.69 -25.15
N ALA A 379 -6.20 -19.96 -25.17
CA ALA A 379 -4.82 -20.40 -25.05
C ALA A 379 -4.00 -19.21 -24.54
N ASP A 380 -2.71 -19.42 -24.25
CA ASP A 380 -1.80 -18.31 -23.93
C ASP A 380 -1.87 -17.26 -25.04
N THR A 381 -2.16 -16.02 -24.66
CA THR A 381 -2.51 -14.93 -25.56
C THR A 381 -1.63 -13.72 -25.26
N VAL A 382 -1.04 -13.14 -26.31
CA VAL A 382 -0.26 -11.91 -26.21
C VAL A 382 -1.11 -10.72 -26.65
N VAL A 383 -1.26 -9.73 -25.78
CA VAL A 383 -1.92 -8.45 -26.08
C VAL A 383 -0.98 -7.32 -25.69
N ASN A 384 -0.67 -6.42 -26.62
CA ASN A 384 0.14 -5.25 -26.33
C ASN A 384 -0.76 -4.03 -26.15
N GLY A 385 -0.49 -3.21 -25.15
CA GLY A 385 -1.15 -1.93 -24.92
C GLY A 385 -0.26 -0.78 -25.35
N THR A 386 -0.87 0.30 -25.86
CA THR A 386 -0.16 1.57 -26.08
C THR A 386 -0.84 2.66 -25.27
N LEU A 387 -0.19 3.06 -24.18
CA LEU A 387 -0.63 4.18 -23.36
C LEU A 387 -0.21 5.47 -24.04
N HIS A 388 -1.14 6.07 -24.76
CA HIS A 388 -0.94 7.35 -25.43
C HIS A 388 -0.78 8.44 -24.37
N GLY A 389 0.14 9.38 -24.61
CA GLY A 389 0.19 10.62 -23.82
C GLY A 389 -1.11 11.32 -24.07
N GLY A 390 -2.03 11.22 -23.10
CA GLY A 390 -3.46 11.36 -23.39
C GLY A 390 -3.75 12.72 -23.99
N TYR A 391 -3.24 13.77 -23.35
CA TYR A 391 -3.47 15.15 -23.75
C TYR A 391 -2.31 15.97 -23.18
N LEU A 392 -1.40 16.51 -24.01
CA LEU A 392 -0.31 17.34 -23.50
C LEU A 392 -0.79 18.78 -23.30
N PRO A 393 -0.88 19.27 -22.05
CA PRO A 393 -1.28 20.65 -21.80
C PRO A 393 -0.15 21.59 -22.24
N SER A 394 -0.53 22.68 -22.88
CA SER A 394 0.37 23.69 -23.44
C SER A 394 -0.33 25.05 -23.50
N CYS A 395 0.37 26.09 -23.99
CA CYS A 395 -0.18 27.44 -24.15
C CYS A 395 -0.73 28.01 -22.83
N PHE A 396 0.10 28.07 -21.80
CA PHE A 396 -0.32 28.56 -20.50
C PHE A 396 -0.33 30.09 -20.45
N GLY A 397 -1.31 30.65 -19.77
CA GLY A 397 -1.38 32.07 -19.41
C GLY A 397 -0.65 32.38 -18.10
N ASP A 398 0.22 31.51 -17.60
CA ASP A 398 0.97 31.66 -16.35
C ASP A 398 2.27 32.49 -16.50
N GLY A 399 2.52 33.03 -17.70
CA GLY A 399 3.72 33.79 -18.03
C GLY A 399 4.85 32.97 -18.66
N THR A 400 4.65 31.66 -18.86
CA THR A 400 5.63 30.80 -19.54
C THR A 400 5.53 30.85 -21.06
N THR A 401 4.37 31.21 -21.61
CA THR A 401 4.17 31.41 -23.06
C THR A 401 4.85 32.70 -23.52
N ALA A 402 5.50 32.67 -24.69
CA ALA A 402 6.27 33.81 -25.21
C ALA A 402 5.42 35.08 -25.40
N THR A 403 4.18 34.93 -25.87
CA THR A 403 3.20 36.01 -25.88
C THR A 403 2.61 36.18 -24.48
N PRO A 404 2.79 37.35 -23.83
CA PRO A 404 2.22 37.59 -22.51
C PRO A 404 0.71 37.77 -22.55
N CYS A 405 0.05 37.57 -21.40
CA CYS A 405 -1.38 37.89 -21.26
C CYS A 405 -1.61 39.39 -21.53
N PRO A 406 -2.59 39.78 -22.38
CA PRO A 406 -2.76 41.14 -22.89
C PRO A 406 -2.82 42.27 -21.85
N CYS A 407 -3.32 41.98 -20.65
CA CYS A 407 -3.48 42.95 -19.57
C CYS A 407 -2.62 42.62 -18.34
N SER A 408 -1.52 41.87 -18.54
CA SER A 408 -0.71 41.30 -17.46
C SER A 408 -1.52 40.44 -16.47
N ASN A 409 -2.65 39.92 -16.93
CA ASN A 409 -3.60 39.09 -16.21
C ASN A 409 -3.14 37.62 -16.24
N PHE A 410 -1.95 37.35 -15.69
CA PHE A 410 -1.39 36.00 -15.63
C PHE A 410 -2.26 35.08 -14.77
N GLY A 411 -2.51 33.87 -15.27
CA GLY A 411 -3.21 32.80 -14.55
C GLY A 411 -2.26 31.99 -13.66
N ALA A 412 -2.81 30.96 -13.01
CA ALA A 412 -2.01 29.99 -12.28
C ALA A 412 -1.37 28.96 -13.22
N PRO A 413 -0.32 28.23 -12.79
CA PRO A 413 0.36 27.23 -13.61
C PRO A 413 -0.60 26.25 -14.29
N GLY A 414 -0.38 25.99 -15.58
CA GLY A 414 -1.18 25.04 -16.36
C GLY A 414 -2.53 25.56 -16.88
N ARG A 415 -2.91 26.81 -16.59
CA ARG A 415 -4.20 27.42 -16.97
C ARG A 415 -4.04 28.48 -18.04
N GLY A 416 -5.17 28.96 -18.60
CA GLY A 416 -5.20 30.16 -19.42
C GLY A 416 -5.00 31.44 -18.61
N CYS A 417 -5.01 32.59 -19.27
CA CYS A 417 -4.93 33.89 -18.58
C CYS A 417 -6.11 34.07 -17.60
N ALA A 418 -5.90 34.86 -16.55
CA ALA A 418 -6.93 35.19 -15.57
C ALA A 418 -8.16 35.81 -16.25
N ASN A 419 -9.35 35.56 -15.71
CA ASN A 419 -10.61 36.13 -16.19
C ASN A 419 -11.33 36.91 -15.09
N SER A 420 -12.42 37.59 -15.43
CA SER A 420 -13.14 38.50 -14.52
C SER A 420 -13.73 37.84 -13.28
N ALA A 421 -13.89 36.51 -13.30
CA ALA A 421 -14.45 35.74 -12.20
C ALA A 421 -13.41 34.87 -11.48
N ASN A 422 -12.28 34.57 -12.12
CA ASN A 422 -11.27 33.67 -11.59
C ASN A 422 -9.84 34.17 -11.89
N PRO A 423 -9.09 34.62 -10.85
CA PRO A 423 -7.72 35.08 -11.02
C PRO A 423 -6.75 33.96 -11.40
N SER A 424 -7.08 32.69 -11.17
CA SER A 424 -6.25 31.56 -11.63
C SER A 424 -6.41 31.27 -13.12
N GLY A 425 -7.42 31.84 -13.79
CA GLY A 425 -7.74 31.53 -15.19
C GLY A 425 -8.52 30.22 -15.38
N ALA A 426 -9.06 30.05 -16.58
CA ALA A 426 -9.81 28.84 -16.94
C ALA A 426 -8.87 27.70 -17.34
N LEU A 427 -9.30 26.47 -17.05
CA LEU A 427 -8.55 25.24 -17.27
C LEU A 427 -9.33 24.34 -18.24
N LEU A 428 -8.63 23.80 -19.23
CA LEU A 428 -9.08 22.72 -20.11
C LEU A 428 -8.30 21.44 -19.77
N THR A 429 -9.04 20.39 -19.45
CA THR A 429 -8.53 19.02 -19.27
C THR A 429 -9.29 18.07 -20.19
N ALA A 430 -8.86 16.81 -20.26
CA ALA A 430 -9.51 15.80 -21.06
C ALA A 430 -9.33 14.41 -20.43
N ASP A 431 -10.30 13.54 -20.69
CA ASP A 431 -10.25 12.12 -20.36
C ASP A 431 -10.85 11.28 -21.51
N GLY A 432 -10.86 9.95 -21.32
CA GLY A 432 -11.28 9.01 -22.34
C GLY A 432 -10.17 8.63 -23.33
N ALA A 433 -10.51 7.76 -24.27
CA ALA A 433 -9.60 7.19 -25.24
C ALA A 433 -9.83 7.78 -26.64
N VAL A 434 -8.75 7.93 -27.41
CA VAL A 434 -8.76 8.40 -28.80
C VAL A 434 -8.96 7.28 -29.82
N VAL A 435 -8.93 6.01 -29.38
CA VAL A 435 -9.17 4.82 -30.21
C VAL A 435 -10.66 4.50 -30.32
N VAL A 436 -11.07 3.88 -31.43
CA VAL A 436 -12.46 3.48 -31.66
C VAL A 436 -12.88 2.42 -30.64
N ASN A 437 -13.94 2.70 -29.88
CA ASN A 437 -14.64 1.68 -29.11
C ASN A 437 -15.50 0.84 -30.06
N PRO A 438 -15.28 -0.48 -30.19
CA PRO A 438 -15.99 -1.32 -31.16
C PRO A 438 -17.46 -1.52 -30.82
N ASN A 439 -17.88 -1.26 -29.58
CA ASN A 439 -19.29 -1.34 -29.19
C ASN A 439 -20.08 -0.10 -29.64
N THR A 440 -19.44 1.07 -29.63
CA THR A 440 -20.08 2.35 -30.00
C THR A 440 -19.72 2.80 -31.42
N GLY A 441 -18.68 2.22 -32.02
CA GLY A 441 -18.15 2.61 -33.32
C GLY A 441 -17.43 3.95 -33.34
N VAL A 442 -17.16 4.55 -32.17
CA VAL A 442 -16.51 5.87 -32.01
C VAL A 442 -15.57 5.86 -30.81
N GLU A 443 -14.68 6.84 -30.72
CA GLU A 443 -13.81 7.06 -29.55
C GLU A 443 -14.58 7.59 -28.33
N THR A 444 -13.93 7.61 -27.16
CA THR A 444 -14.54 8.03 -25.89
C THR A 444 -13.95 9.32 -25.32
N LEU A 445 -13.13 10.06 -26.07
CA LEU A 445 -12.52 11.33 -25.64
C LEU A 445 -13.58 12.38 -25.26
N VAL A 446 -13.42 12.96 -24.06
CA VAL A 446 -14.19 14.11 -23.55
C VAL A 446 -13.27 15.24 -23.10
N LEU A 447 -13.58 16.48 -23.49
CA LEU A 447 -12.92 17.70 -23.08
C LEU A 447 -13.72 18.38 -21.97
N HIS A 448 -13.05 18.78 -20.88
CA HIS A 448 -13.65 19.42 -19.71
C HIS A 448 -13.07 20.81 -19.50
N VAL A 449 -13.94 21.82 -19.39
CA VAL A 449 -13.54 23.18 -19.04
C VAL A 449 -14.04 23.56 -17.65
N SER A 450 -13.18 24.23 -16.88
CA SER A 450 -13.51 24.74 -15.55
C SER A 450 -12.90 26.13 -15.30
N GLY A 451 -13.43 26.83 -14.30
CA GLY A 451 -12.91 28.14 -13.87
C GLY A 451 -13.25 29.29 -14.80
N THR A 452 -14.32 29.15 -15.60
CA THR A 452 -14.87 30.24 -16.42
C THR A 452 -15.89 31.07 -15.60
N PRO A 453 -16.28 32.27 -16.05
CA PRO A 453 -17.39 33.00 -15.44
C PRO A 453 -18.70 32.20 -15.45
N ASN A 454 -19.39 32.16 -14.31
CA ASN A 454 -20.69 31.49 -14.15
C ASN A 454 -21.81 32.34 -14.77
N ILE A 455 -21.96 32.29 -16.09
CA ILE A 455 -22.97 33.05 -16.83
C ILE A 455 -23.80 32.10 -17.70
N LEU A 456 -24.97 31.71 -17.18
CA LEU A 456 -25.91 30.77 -17.82
C LEU A 456 -26.38 31.18 -19.22
N SER A 457 -26.37 32.47 -19.54
CA SER A 457 -26.77 33.01 -20.85
C SER A 457 -25.65 33.02 -21.90
N THR A 458 -24.49 32.42 -21.59
CA THR A 458 -23.32 32.39 -22.48
C THR A 458 -22.79 30.98 -22.67
N ALA A 459 -22.05 30.76 -23.76
CA ALA A 459 -21.51 29.47 -24.13
C ALA A 459 -19.98 29.46 -24.15
N ALA A 460 -19.39 28.36 -23.68
CA ALA A 460 -18.05 27.93 -24.06
C ALA A 460 -18.09 27.36 -25.48
N ILE A 461 -17.07 27.69 -26.26
CA ILE A 461 -16.87 27.22 -27.62
C ILE A 461 -15.59 26.37 -27.65
N PHE A 462 -15.77 25.09 -27.92
CA PHE A 462 -14.67 24.14 -28.05
C PHE A 462 -14.13 24.20 -29.47
N LEU A 463 -12.83 24.46 -29.61
CA LEU A 463 -12.12 24.58 -30.86
C LEU A 463 -11.13 23.44 -31.03
N GLN A 464 -10.95 23.01 -32.28
CA GLN A 464 -9.86 22.17 -32.75
C GLN A 464 -9.03 22.94 -33.77
N GLY A 465 -7.71 22.85 -33.70
CA GLY A 465 -6.77 23.29 -34.73
C GLY A 465 -5.92 22.13 -35.26
N ASP A 466 -5.45 22.25 -36.49
CA ASP A 466 -4.53 21.29 -37.14
C ASP A 466 -3.07 21.76 -37.15
N ALA A 467 -2.78 22.94 -36.59
CA ALA A 467 -1.44 23.43 -36.33
C ALA A 467 -1.32 24.12 -34.96
N TYR A 468 -0.09 24.33 -34.51
CA TYR A 468 0.25 24.93 -33.22
C TYR A 468 1.22 26.09 -33.38
N ASN A 469 0.89 27.22 -32.75
CA ASN A 469 1.79 28.37 -32.63
C ASN A 469 2.40 28.39 -31.22
N ALA A 470 3.65 27.91 -31.10
CA ALA A 470 4.36 27.85 -29.82
C ALA A 470 4.60 29.21 -29.15
N ALA A 471 4.63 30.30 -29.93
CA ALA A 471 4.75 31.64 -29.37
C ALA A 471 3.43 32.16 -28.76
N GLY A 472 2.30 31.55 -29.11
CA GLY A 472 0.96 32.06 -28.80
C GLY A 472 0.59 33.30 -29.61
N SER A 473 -0.68 33.67 -29.55
CA SER A 473 -1.20 34.92 -30.11
C SER A 473 -2.24 35.51 -29.17
N THR A 474 -2.28 36.82 -29.06
CA THR A 474 -3.29 37.51 -28.25
C THR A 474 -4.68 37.16 -28.78
N PHE A 475 -5.58 36.76 -27.87
CA PHE A 475 -6.92 36.30 -28.20
C PHE A 475 -7.90 36.71 -27.11
N GLY A 476 -8.55 37.85 -27.31
CA GLY A 476 -9.41 38.47 -26.30
C GLY A 476 -8.58 38.92 -25.10
N ASP A 477 -8.99 38.49 -23.91
CA ASP A 477 -8.27 38.73 -22.65
C ASP A 477 -7.14 37.71 -22.41
N GLY A 478 -6.94 36.76 -23.33
CA GLY A 478 -6.03 35.64 -23.16
C GLY A 478 -5.05 35.45 -24.30
N VAL A 479 -4.47 34.26 -24.33
CA VAL A 479 -3.54 33.79 -25.37
C VAL A 479 -4.10 32.49 -25.95
N LEU A 480 -4.08 32.37 -27.28
CA LEU A 480 -4.46 31.17 -28.00
C LEU A 480 -3.27 30.68 -28.83
N CYS A 481 -2.98 29.38 -28.76
CA CYS A 481 -1.90 28.77 -29.54
C CYS A 481 -2.41 27.82 -30.63
N LEU A 482 -3.72 27.64 -30.77
CA LEU A 482 -4.31 26.95 -31.91
C LEU A 482 -4.05 27.78 -33.18
N SER A 483 -3.59 27.11 -34.24
CA SER A 483 -3.41 27.72 -35.56
C SER A 483 -3.87 26.76 -36.66
N GLY A 484 -3.66 27.17 -37.92
CA GLY A 484 -4.10 26.40 -39.09
C GLY A 484 -5.62 26.48 -39.30
N ALA A 485 -6.23 25.39 -39.75
CA ALA A 485 -7.67 25.28 -39.94
C ALA A 485 -8.37 25.05 -38.60
N LEU A 486 -9.11 26.06 -38.15
CA LEU A 486 -9.87 25.99 -36.90
C LEU A 486 -11.28 25.46 -37.13
N ILE A 487 -11.67 24.42 -36.39
CA ILE A 487 -13.00 23.83 -36.41
C ILE A 487 -13.67 24.07 -35.05
N ARG A 488 -14.90 24.60 -35.06
CA ARG A 488 -15.75 24.63 -33.87
C ARG A 488 -16.41 23.27 -33.69
N ILE A 489 -15.85 22.45 -32.80
CA ILE A 489 -16.36 21.10 -32.55
C ILE A 489 -17.63 21.11 -31.69
N GLY A 490 -17.76 22.07 -30.77
CA GLY A 490 -18.91 22.13 -29.85
C GLY A 490 -19.19 23.51 -29.29
N SER A 491 -20.38 23.66 -28.69
CA SER A 491 -20.72 24.81 -27.86
C SER A 491 -21.64 24.43 -26.72
N LYS A 492 -21.34 24.90 -25.52
CA LYS A 492 -22.00 24.47 -24.29
C LYS A 492 -22.27 25.63 -23.34
N PRO A 493 -23.44 25.67 -22.68
CA PRO A 493 -23.67 26.62 -21.59
C PRO A 493 -22.69 26.36 -20.44
N LEU A 494 -22.45 27.36 -19.61
CA LEU A 494 -21.47 27.31 -18.50
C LEU A 494 -22.13 27.43 -17.11
N PRO A 495 -23.06 26.55 -16.71
CA PRO A 495 -23.58 26.55 -15.35
C PRO A 495 -22.44 26.31 -14.35
N GLY A 496 -22.32 27.17 -13.34
CA GLY A 496 -21.27 27.05 -12.33
C GLY A 496 -19.85 27.29 -12.86
N GLY A 497 -19.69 27.83 -14.08
CA GLY A 497 -18.38 28.08 -14.67
C GLY A 497 -17.66 26.83 -15.22
N ILE A 498 -18.41 25.75 -15.44
CA ILE A 498 -17.92 24.47 -15.98
C ILE A 498 -18.72 24.04 -17.22
N ALA A 499 -18.09 23.29 -18.13
CA ALA A 499 -18.75 22.61 -19.24
C ALA A 499 -17.91 21.43 -19.74
N GLN A 500 -18.49 20.57 -20.57
CA GLN A 500 -17.77 19.48 -21.22
C GLN A 500 -18.27 19.22 -22.64
N PHE A 501 -17.43 18.60 -23.48
CA PHE A 501 -17.81 18.18 -24.83
C PHE A 501 -17.06 16.90 -25.22
N PRO A 502 -17.74 15.88 -25.77
CA PRO A 502 -19.18 15.81 -26.05
C PRO A 502 -20.02 15.58 -24.79
N ASP A 503 -21.29 16.00 -24.81
CA ASP A 503 -22.29 15.49 -23.86
C ASP A 503 -23.08 14.33 -24.49
N VAL A 504 -23.88 13.65 -23.67
CA VAL A 504 -24.85 12.65 -24.12
C VAL A 504 -25.67 13.17 -25.32
N GLY A 505 -25.68 12.40 -26.40
CA GLY A 505 -26.38 12.73 -27.65
C GLY A 505 -25.60 13.63 -28.61
N ASN A 506 -24.38 14.06 -28.29
CA ASN A 506 -23.48 14.67 -29.26
C ASN A 506 -22.67 13.63 -30.03
N LEU A 507 -22.28 14.01 -31.24
CA LEU A 507 -21.27 13.25 -31.99
C LEU A 507 -19.93 13.32 -31.26
N ALA A 508 -19.15 12.26 -31.41
CA ALA A 508 -17.81 12.16 -30.85
C ALA A 508 -16.86 13.22 -31.46
N ILE A 509 -15.75 13.50 -30.80
CA ILE A 509 -14.81 14.55 -31.22
C ILE A 509 -14.17 14.20 -32.55
N SER A 510 -13.83 12.94 -32.82
CA SER A 510 -13.32 12.46 -34.11
C SER A 510 -14.29 12.77 -35.25
N GLN A 511 -15.58 12.54 -35.01
CA GLN A 511 -16.64 12.76 -35.99
C GLN A 511 -16.85 14.25 -36.26
N ARG A 512 -16.83 15.07 -35.21
CA ARG A 512 -17.01 16.54 -35.31
C ARG A 512 -15.77 17.24 -35.86
N GLY A 513 -14.61 16.75 -35.48
CA GLY A 513 -13.29 17.24 -35.86
C GLY A 513 -12.80 16.70 -37.20
N ALA A 514 -13.53 15.75 -37.80
CA ALA A 514 -13.14 15.01 -38.99
C ALA A 514 -11.71 14.43 -38.87
N VAL A 515 -11.44 13.79 -37.73
CA VAL A 515 -10.16 13.14 -37.44
C VAL A 515 -10.39 11.64 -37.42
N VAL A 516 -9.47 10.86 -37.96
CA VAL A 516 -9.55 9.40 -37.95
C VAL A 516 -8.85 8.87 -36.69
N PRO A 517 -9.58 8.20 -35.78
CA PRO A 517 -8.98 7.48 -34.65
C PRO A 517 -7.90 6.48 -35.09
N GLY A 518 -6.78 6.46 -34.41
CA GLY A 518 -5.61 5.60 -34.68
C GLY A 518 -4.72 6.07 -35.84
N SER A 519 -4.86 7.30 -36.32
CA SER A 519 -4.10 7.81 -37.48
C SER A 519 -2.69 8.32 -37.18
N GLY A 520 -2.33 8.47 -35.91
CA GLY A 520 -1.16 9.20 -35.42
C GLY A 520 -1.24 10.72 -35.58
N THR A 521 -2.39 11.28 -36.01
CA THR A 521 -2.49 12.69 -36.40
C THR A 521 -2.54 13.60 -35.18
N LEU A 522 -1.74 14.68 -35.18
CA LEU A 522 -1.80 15.70 -34.13
C LEU A 522 -2.95 16.70 -34.34
N ARG A 523 -3.66 16.98 -33.24
CA ARG A 523 -4.69 18.03 -33.14
C ARG A 523 -4.55 18.78 -31.84
N TRP A 524 -4.87 20.07 -31.85
CA TRP A 524 -4.84 20.92 -30.66
C TRP A 524 -6.24 21.41 -30.33
N TYR A 525 -6.59 21.40 -29.05
CA TYR A 525 -7.91 21.78 -28.57
C TYR A 525 -7.78 22.90 -27.55
N ALA A 526 -8.64 23.90 -27.65
CA ALA A 526 -8.79 24.96 -26.67
C ALA A 526 -10.26 25.35 -26.56
N THR A 527 -10.64 25.93 -25.43
CA THR A 527 -11.97 26.49 -25.25
C THR A 527 -11.87 27.99 -25.09
N TYR A 528 -12.65 28.74 -25.87
CA TYR A 528 -12.87 30.15 -25.59
C TYR A 528 -14.28 30.38 -25.08
N TYR A 529 -14.42 31.36 -24.20
CA TYR A 529 -15.64 31.62 -23.45
C TYR A 529 -15.83 33.12 -23.26
N ARG A 530 -17.08 33.54 -23.02
CA ARG A 530 -17.42 34.92 -22.73
C ARG A 530 -16.79 35.37 -21.41
N ASN A 531 -16.19 36.55 -21.44
CA ASN A 531 -15.60 37.25 -20.30
C ASN A 531 -15.93 38.75 -20.35
N SER A 532 -17.20 39.08 -20.64
CA SER A 532 -17.62 40.47 -20.80
C SER A 532 -17.80 41.16 -19.46
N ALA A 533 -16.73 41.78 -18.94
CA ALA A 533 -16.75 42.58 -17.72
C ALA A 533 -16.10 43.95 -17.97
N ALA A 534 -16.85 45.03 -17.75
CA ALA A 534 -16.43 46.39 -18.10
C ALA A 534 -15.14 46.85 -17.40
N ALA A 535 -14.80 46.25 -16.25
CA ALA A 535 -13.62 46.59 -15.46
C ALA A 535 -12.43 45.63 -15.68
N PHE A 536 -12.57 44.58 -16.50
CA PHE A 536 -11.55 43.54 -16.66
C PHE A 536 -11.05 43.52 -18.10
N CYS A 537 -9.78 43.89 -18.32
CA CYS A 537 -9.08 43.84 -19.60
C CYS A 537 -9.85 44.44 -20.82
N PRO A 538 -10.44 45.65 -20.72
CA PRO A 538 -11.18 46.25 -21.84
C PRO A 538 -10.26 46.53 -23.04
N PRO A 539 -10.76 46.46 -24.29
CA PRO A 539 -12.17 46.33 -24.69
C PRO A 539 -12.63 44.88 -24.97
N SER A 540 -11.79 43.89 -24.68
CA SER A 540 -12.07 42.48 -24.95
C SER A 540 -13.23 41.95 -24.11
N THR A 541 -13.94 40.94 -24.62
CA THR A 541 -15.17 40.39 -23.99
C THR A 541 -15.19 38.87 -23.92
N PHE A 542 -14.05 38.24 -24.17
CA PHE A 542 -13.86 36.80 -24.19
C PHE A 542 -12.44 36.45 -23.82
N ASN A 543 -12.24 35.24 -23.33
CA ASN A 543 -10.94 34.71 -22.92
C ASN A 543 -10.83 33.24 -23.35
N ALA A 544 -9.63 32.66 -23.25
CA ALA A 544 -9.32 31.28 -23.62
C ALA A 544 -8.74 30.50 -22.44
N THR A 545 -8.85 29.17 -22.53
CA THR A 545 -8.16 28.21 -21.65
C THR A 545 -6.71 28.00 -22.10
N ASN A 546 -5.97 27.16 -21.36
CA ASN A 546 -4.81 26.46 -21.93
C ASN A 546 -5.23 25.60 -23.15
N THR A 547 -4.22 25.14 -23.90
CA THR A 547 -4.39 24.24 -25.05
C THR A 547 -4.07 22.79 -24.64
N LEU A 548 -4.75 21.82 -25.25
CA LEU A 548 -4.41 20.40 -25.16
C LEU A 548 -3.97 19.89 -26.54
N GLN A 549 -2.80 19.28 -26.62
CA GLN A 549 -2.36 18.53 -27.80
C GLN A 549 -2.80 17.07 -27.68
N VAL A 550 -3.36 16.53 -28.75
CA VAL A 550 -3.87 15.15 -28.84
C VAL A 550 -3.30 14.48 -30.06
N THR A 551 -2.79 13.27 -29.87
CA THR A 551 -2.37 12.37 -30.94
C THR A 551 -3.49 11.37 -31.20
N TRP A 552 -4.10 11.42 -32.38
CA TRP A 552 -5.29 10.65 -32.76
C TRP A 552 -4.99 9.28 -33.26
#